data_AF-A0AAN0KLC3-F1
#
_entry.id   AF-A0AAN0KLC3-F1
#
_cell.length_a   1.000
_cell.length_b   1.000
_cell.length_c   1.000
_cell.angle_alpha   90.00
_cell.angle_beta   90.00
_cell.angle_gamma   90.00
#
_symmetry.space_group_name_H-M   'P 1'
#
loop_
_entity.id
_entity.type
_entity.pdbx_description
1 polymer ?
#
loop_
_entity_poly.entity_id
_entity_poly.type
_entity_poly.pdbx_seq_one_letter_code
_entity_poly.pdbx_strand_id
1 'polypeptide(L)'
;MPTYDYACQHCGAFDALRRLSDRNLACACPRCGAASERVITQAPRLACTSPQQRRAAEVNERARHAPRMSRDNDPAAGSYGRLRHPSGCGCCSGGAKTSSAAAAAQPALKSQVGNRPWMISH
;
A
#
# COMPACT_ATOMS: atom_id res chain seq x y z
N MET A 1 36.59 -10.57 8.67
CA MET A 1 36.33 -9.28 9.33
C MET A 1 35.44 -8.45 8.43
N PRO A 2 34.44 -7.73 8.96
CA PRO A 2 33.56 -6.89 8.15
C PRO A 2 34.30 -5.66 7.61
N THR A 3 33.86 -5.20 6.43
CA THR A 3 34.32 -3.97 5.78
C THR A 3 33.33 -2.84 6.09
N TYR A 4 33.86 -1.63 6.32
CA TYR A 4 33.06 -0.43 6.52
C TYR A 4 33.61 0.73 5.70
N ASP A 5 32.71 1.66 5.36
CA ASP A 5 33.02 2.84 4.57
C ASP A 5 33.45 3.99 5.49
N TYR A 6 34.50 4.70 5.11
CA TYR A 6 35.02 5.89 5.81
C TYR A 6 35.22 7.04 4.82
N ALA A 7 35.17 8.29 5.31
CA ALA A 7 35.39 9.46 4.47
C ALA A 7 36.47 10.38 5.07
N CYS A 8 37.53 10.60 4.30
CA CYS A 8 38.52 11.61 4.57
C CYS A 8 38.10 12.95 3.94
N GLN A 9 38.18 14.04 4.70
CA GLN A 9 37.82 15.38 4.20
C GLN A 9 38.73 15.87 3.04
N HIS A 10 39.93 15.31 2.90
CA HIS A 10 40.89 15.72 1.86
C HIS A 10 41.04 14.70 0.72
N CYS A 11 40.96 13.40 1.03
CA CYS A 11 41.27 12.34 0.06
C CYS A 11 40.05 11.61 -0.50
N GLY A 12 38.86 11.81 0.10
CA GLY A 12 37.62 11.15 -0.30
C GLY A 12 37.30 9.88 0.49
N ALA A 13 36.37 9.10 -0.05
CA ALA A 13 35.86 7.86 0.57
C ALA A 13 36.84 6.68 0.38
N PHE A 14 36.87 5.78 1.34
CA PHE A 14 37.63 4.53 1.28
C PHE A 14 37.01 3.45 2.18
N ASP A 15 37.36 2.19 1.90
CA ASP A 15 36.88 1.03 2.65
C ASP A 15 37.96 0.53 3.61
N ALA A 16 37.55 0.12 4.82
CA ALA A 16 38.46 -0.45 5.81
C ALA A 16 37.88 -1.69 6.50
N LEU A 17 38.72 -2.72 6.66
CA LEU A 17 38.42 -3.91 7.46
C LEU A 17 38.57 -3.58 8.94
N ARG A 18 37.49 -3.68 9.72
CA ARG A 18 37.51 -3.34 11.15
C ARG A 18 36.78 -4.38 11.98
N ARG A 19 37.12 -4.43 13.27
CA ARG A 19 36.31 -5.14 14.26
C ARG A 19 34.99 -4.40 14.41
N LEU A 20 33.94 -5.15 14.74
CA LEU A 20 32.61 -4.59 14.96
C LEU A 20 32.60 -3.54 16.09
N SER A 21 33.44 -3.72 17.12
CA SER A 21 33.63 -2.79 18.24
C SER A 21 34.21 -1.44 17.80
N ASP A 22 35.12 -1.45 16.82
CA ASP A 22 35.92 -0.28 16.44
C ASP A 22 35.32 0.45 15.24
N ARG A 23 34.22 -0.08 14.70
CA ARG A 23 33.52 0.41 13.50
C ARG A 23 33.20 1.91 13.57
N ASN A 24 32.79 2.40 14.73
CA ASN A 24 32.41 3.82 14.87
C ASN A 24 33.58 4.72 15.24
N LEU A 25 34.76 4.16 15.54
CA LEU A 25 35.97 4.94 15.81
C LEU A 25 36.58 5.41 14.48
N ALA A 26 37.20 6.59 14.52
CA ALA A 26 37.91 7.12 13.37
C ALA A 26 38.97 6.13 12.83
N CYS A 27 39.19 6.18 11.52
CA CYS A 27 40.24 5.42 10.83
C CYS A 27 41.25 6.37 10.21
N ALA A 28 42.53 6.03 10.30
CA ALA A 28 43.56 6.76 9.55
C ALA A 28 43.32 6.57 8.04
N CYS A 29 43.32 7.66 7.29
CA CYS A 29 43.23 7.61 5.84
C CYS A 29 44.47 6.93 5.25
N PRO A 30 44.34 5.94 4.34
CA PRO A 30 45.50 5.26 3.74
C PRO A 30 46.36 6.17 2.85
N ARG A 31 45.87 7.35 2.47
CA ARG A 31 46.59 8.32 1.62
C ARG A 31 47.30 9.42 2.41
N CYS A 32 46.66 10.00 3.42
CA CYS A 32 47.20 11.16 4.15
C CYS A 32 47.33 10.96 5.66
N GLY A 33 46.91 9.82 6.21
CA GLY A 33 46.96 9.51 7.65
C GLY A 33 45.94 10.25 8.52
N ALA A 34 45.20 11.23 7.97
CA ALA A 34 44.21 12.00 8.72
C ALA A 34 43.09 11.11 9.28
N ALA A 35 42.60 11.46 10.47
CA ALA A 35 41.44 10.81 11.08
C ALA A 35 40.20 11.00 10.19
N SER A 36 39.58 9.89 9.82
CA SER A 36 38.43 9.84 8.93
C SER A 36 37.28 9.14 9.63
N GLU A 37 36.09 9.74 9.59
CA GLU A 37 34.90 9.21 10.25
C GLU A 37 34.22 8.14 9.39
N ARG A 38 33.50 7.24 10.06
CA ARG A 38 32.71 6.23 9.37
C ARG A 38 31.52 6.89 8.68
N VAL A 39 31.29 6.53 7.43
CA VAL A 39 30.12 6.94 6.66
C VAL A 39 29.27 5.72 6.29
N ILE A 40 28.01 5.97 5.91
CA ILE A 40 27.13 4.96 5.35
C ILE A 40 26.81 5.42 3.93
N THR A 41 27.70 5.09 3.00
CA THR A 41 27.60 5.53 1.59
C THR A 41 26.56 4.72 0.82
N GLN A 42 26.45 3.43 1.14
CA GLN A 42 25.42 2.56 0.58
C GLN A 42 24.23 2.54 1.53
N ALA A 43 23.07 3.05 1.07
CA ALA A 43 21.83 2.81 1.79
C ALA A 43 21.59 1.29 1.81
N PRO A 44 21.52 0.64 3.00
CA PRO A 44 21.11 -0.76 3.04
C PRO A 44 19.76 -0.85 2.32
N ARG A 45 19.59 -1.86 1.46
CA ARG A 45 18.30 -2.12 0.78
C ARG A 45 17.27 -2.58 1.82
N LEU A 46 16.87 -1.66 2.68
CA LEU A 46 15.85 -1.86 3.68
C LEU A 46 14.52 -1.92 2.94
N ALA A 47 13.82 -3.04 3.07
CA ALA A 47 12.43 -3.13 2.65
C ALA A 47 11.56 -2.37 3.65
N CYS A 48 11.65 -1.03 3.64
CA CYS A 48 10.91 -0.15 4.55
C CYS A 48 9.39 -0.14 4.29
N THR A 49 8.95 -0.77 3.20
CA THR A 49 7.54 -0.84 2.81
C THR A 49 7.08 -2.29 2.88
N SER A 50 6.03 -2.55 3.65
CA SER A 50 5.49 -3.90 3.76
C SER A 50 4.96 -4.39 2.40
N PRO A 51 4.95 -5.72 2.14
CA PRO A 51 4.34 -6.25 0.93
C PRO A 51 2.89 -5.79 0.71
N GLN A 52 2.13 -5.61 1.80
CA GLN A 52 0.76 -5.11 1.75
C GLN A 52 0.69 -3.65 1.30
N GLN A 53 1.56 -2.78 1.83
CA GLN A 53 1.63 -1.37 1.42
C GLN A 53 2.01 -1.23 -0.05
N ARG A 54 2.95 -2.05 -0.55
CA ARG A 54 3.31 -2.07 -1.97
C ARG A 54 2.13 -2.45 -2.86
N ARG A 55 1.42 -3.52 -2.49
CA ARG A 55 0.21 -3.96 -3.21
C ARG A 55 -0.89 -2.90 -3.19
N ALA A 56 -1.11 -2.26 -2.04
CA ALA A 56 -2.10 -1.19 -1.93
C ALA A 56 -1.76 0.01 -2.83
N ALA A 57 -0.49 0.42 -2.87
CA ALA A 57 -0.02 1.49 -3.75
C ALA A 57 -0.15 1.12 -5.24
N GLU A 58 0.21 -0.11 -5.62
CA GLU A 58 0.04 -0.62 -6.98
C GLU A 58 -1.44 -0.64 -7.40
N VAL A 59 -2.32 -1.10 -6.51
CA VAL A 59 -3.77 -1.08 -6.75
C VAL A 59 -4.30 0.34 -6.88
N ASN A 60 -3.83 1.28 -6.04
CA ASN A 60 -4.24 2.68 -6.09
C ASN A 60 -3.78 3.35 -7.40
N GLU A 61 -2.53 3.14 -7.80
CA GLU A 61 -2.00 3.69 -9.05
C GLU A 61 -2.74 3.15 -10.27
N ARG A 62 -3.00 1.83 -10.29
CA ARG A 62 -3.87 1.23 -11.31
C ARG A 62 -5.27 1.83 -11.30
N ALA A 63 -5.89 2.03 -10.13
CA ALA A 63 -7.23 2.58 -10.03
C ALA A 63 -7.32 4.04 -10.50
N ARG A 64 -6.23 4.82 -10.37
CA ARG A 64 -6.16 6.19 -10.90
C ARG A 64 -6.15 6.23 -12.43
N HIS A 65 -5.44 5.31 -13.07
CA HIS A 65 -5.29 5.28 -14.53
C HIS A 65 -6.34 4.42 -15.25
N ALA A 66 -6.80 3.35 -14.61
CA ALA A 66 -7.75 2.39 -15.13
C ALA A 66 -8.63 1.85 -13.98
N PRO A 67 -9.58 2.66 -13.47
CA PRO A 67 -10.48 2.23 -12.41
C PRO A 67 -11.33 1.07 -12.92
N ARG A 68 -11.40 0.01 -12.11
CA ARG A 68 -12.16 -1.18 -12.45
C ARG A 68 -13.62 -0.98 -12.11
N MET A 69 -14.50 -1.26 -13.06
CA MET A 69 -15.94 -1.10 -12.94
C MET A 69 -16.65 -2.47 -12.96
N SER A 70 -17.85 -2.53 -12.40
CA SER A 70 -18.68 -3.75 -12.38
C SER A 70 -19.05 -4.27 -13.78
N ARG A 71 -18.91 -3.42 -14.81
CA ARG A 71 -19.13 -3.77 -16.22
C ARG A 71 -17.94 -4.48 -16.88
N ASP A 72 -16.73 -4.40 -16.31
CA ASP A 72 -15.49 -4.82 -16.98
C ASP A 72 -15.31 -6.35 -16.95
N ASN A 73 -15.20 -6.97 -18.12
CA ASN A 73 -15.13 -8.42 -18.35
C ASN A 73 -13.70 -8.98 -18.25
N ASP A 74 -12.98 -8.72 -17.15
CA ASP A 74 -11.64 -9.30 -16.96
C ASP A 74 -11.70 -10.50 -15.97
N PRO A 75 -11.47 -11.73 -16.44
CA PRO A 75 -11.50 -12.95 -15.61
C PRO A 75 -10.28 -13.09 -14.66
N ALA A 76 -9.16 -12.40 -14.92
CA ALA A 76 -8.01 -12.36 -14.01
C ALA A 76 -8.23 -11.41 -12.80
N ALA A 77 -9.39 -10.77 -12.80
CA ALA A 77 -9.62 -9.53 -12.12
C ALA A 77 -10.66 -9.79 -11.03
N GLY A 78 -10.17 -10.17 -9.84
CA GLY A 78 -11.00 -10.62 -8.72
C GLY A 78 -12.22 -9.76 -8.30
N SER A 79 -13.10 -10.43 -7.54
CA SER A 79 -14.28 -10.00 -6.76
C SER A 79 -15.45 -9.32 -7.47
N TYR A 80 -15.23 -8.34 -8.35
CA TYR A 80 -16.36 -7.57 -8.92
C TYR A 80 -17.20 -8.34 -9.95
N GLY A 81 -16.69 -9.46 -10.46
CA GLY A 81 -17.47 -10.38 -11.31
C GLY A 81 -18.71 -10.96 -10.60
N ARG A 82 -18.67 -11.12 -9.27
CA ARG A 82 -19.82 -11.58 -8.47
C ARG A 82 -20.83 -10.47 -8.18
N LEU A 83 -20.38 -9.22 -8.22
CA LEU A 83 -21.21 -8.02 -8.08
C LEU A 83 -21.74 -7.54 -9.43
N ARG A 84 -21.65 -8.39 -10.47
CA ARG A 84 -22.35 -8.18 -11.73
C ARG A 84 -23.84 -8.30 -11.47
N HIS A 85 -24.56 -7.25 -11.79
CA HIS A 85 -25.98 -7.36 -12.00
C HIS A 85 -26.20 -7.87 -13.43
N PRO A 86 -27.03 -8.91 -13.63
CA PRO A 86 -27.36 -9.39 -14.96
C PRO A 86 -28.03 -8.27 -15.77
N SER A 87 -27.88 -8.32 -17.10
CA SER A 87 -28.63 -7.48 -18.04
C SER A 87 -30.12 -7.59 -17.70
N GLY A 88 -30.77 -6.48 -17.33
CA GLY A 88 -32.17 -6.46 -16.89
C GLY A 88 -32.43 -6.38 -15.37
N CYS A 89 -31.40 -6.16 -14.54
CA CYS A 89 -31.59 -5.85 -13.12
C CYS A 89 -32.37 -4.54 -12.93
N GLY A 90 -33.56 -4.63 -12.31
CA GLY A 90 -34.54 -3.53 -12.21
C GLY A 90 -34.13 -2.31 -11.39
N CYS A 91 -32.92 -2.28 -10.82
CA CYS A 91 -32.42 -1.13 -10.05
C CYS A 91 -31.90 0.03 -10.93
N CYS A 92 -31.65 -0.19 -12.23
CA CYS A 92 -31.06 0.82 -13.13
C CYS A 92 -32.00 1.32 -14.24
N SER A 93 -33.20 0.77 -14.40
CA SER A 93 -34.22 1.35 -15.28
C SER A 93 -35.10 2.31 -14.47
N GLY A 94 -35.24 3.55 -14.92
CA GLY A 94 -36.14 4.55 -14.33
C GLY A 94 -37.64 4.23 -14.50
N GLY A 95 -38.03 2.96 -14.42
CA GLY A 95 -39.40 2.48 -14.52
C GLY A 95 -40.01 2.29 -13.14
N ALA A 96 -41.30 2.61 -13.02
CA ALA A 96 -42.06 2.63 -11.77
C ALA A 96 -41.85 1.36 -10.91
N LYS A 97 -41.41 1.62 -9.67
CA LYS A 97 -41.35 0.71 -8.53
C LYS A 97 -42.66 -0.07 -8.33
N THR A 98 -42.68 -1.34 -8.71
CA THR A 98 -43.59 -2.32 -8.11
C THR A 98 -42.93 -2.79 -6.82
N SER A 99 -43.55 -2.43 -5.69
CA SER A 99 -43.17 -2.95 -4.38
C SER A 99 -43.34 -4.46 -4.40
N SER A 100 -42.24 -5.21 -4.51
CA SER A 100 -42.26 -6.60 -4.09
C SER A 100 -42.44 -6.59 -2.58
N ALA A 101 -43.68 -6.87 -2.16
CA ALA A 101 -43.99 -7.18 -0.78
C ALA A 101 -43.06 -8.31 -0.35
N ALA A 102 -42.20 -8.03 0.63
CA ALA A 102 -41.44 -9.04 1.32
C ALA A 102 -42.44 -10.00 1.97
N ALA A 103 -42.56 -11.20 1.40
CA ALA A 103 -43.21 -12.31 2.07
C ALA A 103 -42.39 -12.64 3.33
N ALA A 104 -43.02 -12.36 4.47
CA ALA A 104 -42.73 -12.74 5.84
C ALA A 104 -41.56 -13.71 6.09
N ALA A 105 -40.54 -13.22 6.81
CA ALA A 105 -40.00 -13.88 8.01
C ALA A 105 -38.84 -13.04 8.61
N GLN A 106 -39.16 -12.03 9.43
CA GLN A 106 -38.40 -11.58 10.63
C GLN A 106 -39.22 -10.47 11.34
N PRO A 107 -39.21 -10.37 12.69
CA PRO A 107 -40.01 -9.38 13.40
C PRO A 107 -39.48 -7.96 13.14
N ALA A 108 -40.43 -7.04 12.96
CA ALA A 108 -40.18 -5.66 12.56
C ALA A 108 -39.28 -4.90 13.55
N LEU A 109 -37.99 -4.78 13.23
CA LEU A 109 -37.17 -3.72 13.80
C LEU A 109 -37.57 -2.41 13.12
N LYS A 110 -38.51 -1.69 13.74
CA LYS A 110 -38.90 -0.28 13.51
C LYS A 110 -38.50 0.28 12.15
N SER A 111 -39.37 0.11 11.16
CA SER A 111 -39.25 0.78 9.85
C SER A 111 -39.25 2.30 10.03
N GLN A 112 -38.16 2.96 9.66
CA GLN A 112 -38.11 4.42 9.62
C GLN A 112 -38.95 4.94 8.47
N VAL A 113 -39.82 5.91 8.77
CA VAL A 113 -40.59 6.66 7.78
C VAL A 113 -39.66 7.70 7.16
N GLY A 114 -39.24 7.46 5.92
CA GLY A 114 -38.51 8.42 5.09
C GLY A 114 -37.17 7.89 4.55
N ASN A 115 -36.98 8.05 3.24
CA ASN A 115 -35.81 7.63 2.46
C ASN A 115 -34.53 8.41 2.85
N ARG A 116 -33.89 8.09 3.97
CA ARG A 116 -32.53 8.56 4.28
C ARG A 116 -31.59 7.38 4.50
N PRO A 117 -31.06 6.78 3.42
CA PRO A 117 -30.30 5.52 3.48
C PRO A 117 -28.94 5.61 4.18
N TRP A 118 -28.51 6.80 4.61
CA TRP A 118 -27.25 7.04 5.32
C TRP A 118 -27.41 7.22 6.83
N MET A 119 -28.63 7.11 7.36
CA MET A 119 -28.88 7.23 8.79
C MET A 119 -28.83 5.84 9.43
N ILE A 120 -27.66 5.42 9.89
CA ILE A 120 -27.52 4.21 10.72
C ILE A 120 -27.72 4.67 12.17
N SER A 121 -28.80 4.23 12.81
CA SER A 121 -28.98 4.44 14.25
C SER A 121 -27.94 3.63 15.02
N HIS A 122 -27.28 4.27 16.00
CA HIS A 122 -26.45 3.58 17.01
C HIS A 122 -27.30 2.73 17.95
#